data_AF-A0A1B3SK40-F1
#
_entry.id   AF-A0A1B3SK40-F1
#
_cell.length_a   1.000
_cell.length_b   1.000
_cell.length_c   1.000
_cell.angle_alpha   90.00
_cell.angle_beta   90.00
_cell.angle_gamma   90.00
#
_symmetry.space_group_name_H-M   'P 1'
#
loop_
_entity.id
_entity.type
_entity.pdbx_description
1 polymer ?
#
loop_
_entity_poly.entity_id
_entity_poly.type
_entity_poly.pdbx_seq_one_letter_code
_entity_poly.pdbx_strand_id
1 'polypeptide(L)'
;MRIKSDFYKEIEAEFKIITEREHLNGGGNPVSNLSTKMFYISKHQFNSFDDFDQAIVTEIANTLQSLEDIIVKKALRFQELAREAYGKNVDPQKWVDYAQKEAQALSYEMYDDKEIKYLRHFHIVWLTWVYCDEELKKLRVKASRDMYHDLGKVEKDYIKKRSEILRSRDHDDDN
;
A
#
# COMPACT_ATOMS: atom_id res chain seq x y z
N MET A 1 30.93 18.07 9.54
CA MET A 1 30.57 19.44 9.09
C MET A 1 29.08 19.69 9.38
N ARG A 2 28.64 20.88 9.83
CA ARG A 2 27.23 21.18 10.21
C ARG A 2 26.41 21.90 9.11
N ILE A 3 27.00 22.11 7.94
CA ILE A 3 26.38 22.80 6.80
C ILE A 3 25.68 21.74 5.94
N LYS A 4 24.46 22.02 5.48
CA LYS A 4 23.74 21.16 4.52
C LYS A 4 24.31 21.39 3.12
N SER A 5 24.59 20.33 2.37
CA SER A 5 24.89 20.41 0.93
C SER A 5 23.71 21.00 0.16
N ASP A 6 23.96 21.55 -1.02
CA ASP A 6 22.88 22.08 -1.87
C ASP A 6 21.96 20.96 -2.36
N PHE A 7 22.51 19.77 -2.66
CA PHE A 7 21.75 18.57 -2.95
C PHE A 7 20.73 18.24 -1.86
N TYR A 8 21.17 18.17 -0.59
CA TYR A 8 20.26 17.89 0.52
C TYR A 8 19.16 18.95 0.67
N LYS A 9 19.48 20.23 0.43
CA LYS A 9 18.46 21.30 0.50
C LYS A 9 17.41 21.14 -0.59
N GLU A 10 17.79 20.72 -1.80
CA GLU A 10 16.84 20.42 -2.87
C GLU A 10 15.96 19.23 -2.49
N ILE A 11 16.53 18.14 -1.98
CA ILE A 11 15.75 16.98 -1.49
C ILE A 11 14.77 17.39 -0.38
N GLU A 12 15.21 18.20 0.58
CA GLU A 12 14.37 18.70 1.68
C GLU A 12 13.22 19.58 1.16
N ALA A 13 13.47 20.41 0.14
CA ALA A 13 12.45 21.21 -0.52
C ALA A 13 11.42 20.33 -1.25
N GLU A 14 11.86 19.30 -1.98
CA GLU A 14 10.97 18.35 -2.65
C GLU A 14 10.10 17.58 -1.63
N PHE A 15 10.69 17.13 -0.50
CA PHE A 15 9.91 16.50 0.56
C PHE A 15 8.84 17.43 1.12
N LYS A 16 9.18 18.70 1.35
CA LYS A 16 8.23 19.69 1.84
C LYS A 16 7.04 19.81 0.89
N ILE A 17 7.31 19.96 -0.41
CA ILE A 17 6.29 20.03 -1.46
C ILE A 17 5.37 18.80 -1.42
N ILE A 18 5.94 17.59 -1.37
CA ILE A 18 5.17 16.34 -1.30
C ILE A 18 4.33 16.30 -0.01
N THR A 19 4.93 16.55 1.15
CA THR A 19 4.22 16.44 2.44
C THR A 19 3.07 17.44 2.57
N GLU A 20 3.21 18.64 2.01
CA GLU A 20 2.17 19.68 2.05
C GLU A 20 0.99 19.33 1.13
N ARG A 21 1.26 18.88 -0.12
CA ARG A 21 0.21 18.54 -1.10
C ARG A 21 -0.51 17.23 -0.78
N GLU A 22 0.23 16.22 -0.31
CA GLU A 22 -0.33 14.91 0.05
C GLU A 22 -0.99 14.90 1.44
N HIS A 23 -1.00 16.04 2.14
CA HIS A 23 -1.54 16.18 3.50
C HIS A 23 -1.03 15.09 4.47
N LEU A 24 0.27 14.76 4.39
CA LEU A 24 0.90 13.73 5.20
C LEU A 24 1.13 14.20 6.64
N ASN A 25 0.05 14.49 7.36
CA ASN A 25 0.08 14.93 8.74
C ASN A 25 0.24 13.72 9.68
N GLY A 26 1.46 13.47 10.14
CA GLY A 26 1.76 12.82 11.42
C GLY A 26 1.46 11.31 11.57
N GLY A 27 1.25 10.57 10.47
CA GLY A 27 1.12 9.10 10.50
C GLY A 27 2.37 8.39 9.99
N GLY A 28 2.68 7.20 10.51
CA GLY A 28 3.81 6.37 10.04
C GLY A 28 3.62 5.95 8.58
N ASN A 29 4.25 6.67 7.66
CA ASN A 29 4.25 6.38 6.24
C ASN A 29 5.69 6.39 5.68
N PRO A 30 5.94 5.77 4.51
CA PRO A 30 7.29 5.66 3.97
C PRO A 30 7.99 7.01 3.73
N VAL A 31 7.23 8.05 3.34
CA VAL A 31 7.74 9.42 3.14
C VAL A 31 8.18 10.04 4.48
N SER A 32 7.34 9.95 5.52
CA SER A 32 7.68 10.47 6.86
C SER A 32 8.85 9.73 7.49
N ASN A 33 8.94 8.41 7.26
CA ASN A 33 10.05 7.60 7.75
C ASN A 33 11.36 7.98 7.08
N LEU A 34 11.37 8.15 5.75
CA LEU A 34 12.56 8.59 5.01
C LEU A 34 12.99 10.00 5.44
N SER A 35 12.05 10.94 5.57
CA SER A 35 12.35 12.29 6.08
C SER A 35 12.97 12.24 7.47
N THR A 36 12.45 11.39 8.37
CA THR A 36 12.99 11.22 9.72
C THR A 36 14.41 10.65 9.70
N LYS A 37 14.64 9.60 8.90
CA LYS A 37 15.98 9.01 8.77
C LYS A 37 16.99 9.99 8.18
N MET A 38 16.60 10.74 7.14
CA MET A 38 17.43 11.80 6.58
C MET A 38 17.76 12.90 7.60
N PHE A 39 16.79 13.29 8.44
CA PHE A 39 17.04 14.21 9.54
C PHE A 39 18.11 13.67 10.49
N TYR A 40 18.05 12.38 10.86
CA TYR A 40 19.09 11.76 11.67
C TYR A 40 20.44 11.71 10.95
N ILE A 41 20.48 11.37 9.65
CA ILE A 41 21.70 11.43 8.83
C ILE A 41 22.31 12.83 8.91
N SER A 42 21.51 13.89 8.79
CA SER A 42 21.99 15.28 8.90
C SER A 42 22.64 15.65 10.25
N LYS A 43 22.43 14.84 11.31
CA LYS A 43 23.07 15.02 12.62
C LYS A 43 24.44 14.34 12.73
N HIS A 44 24.76 13.40 11.84
CA HIS A 44 26.06 12.72 11.87
C HIS A 44 27.19 13.62 11.38
N GLN A 45 28.41 13.33 11.83
CA GLN A 45 29.60 14.01 11.35
C GLN A 45 30.14 13.30 10.11
N PHE A 46 30.13 14.01 8.98
CA PHE A 46 30.77 13.58 7.74
C PHE A 46 32.08 14.33 7.49
N ASN A 47 33.00 13.65 6.80
CA ASN A 47 34.32 14.15 6.44
C ASN A 47 34.27 15.09 5.22
N SER A 48 33.26 14.92 4.36
CA SER A 48 33.02 15.75 3.17
C SER A 48 31.51 15.91 2.89
N PHE A 49 31.17 16.81 1.98
CA PHE A 49 29.80 16.91 1.46
C PHE A 49 29.43 15.71 0.59
N ASP A 50 30.37 15.18 -0.18
CA ASP A 50 30.14 14.01 -1.04
C ASP A 50 29.79 12.77 -0.21
N ASP A 51 30.48 12.54 0.92
CA ASP A 51 30.15 11.44 1.84
C ASP A 51 28.75 11.58 2.44
N PHE A 52 28.33 12.82 2.72
CA PHE A 52 27.01 13.13 3.23
C PHE A 52 25.94 12.88 2.15
N ASP A 53 26.14 13.40 0.95
CA ASP A 53 25.20 13.24 -0.17
C ASP A 53 25.06 11.77 -0.57
N GLN A 54 26.17 11.01 -0.58
CA GLN A 54 26.14 9.57 -0.80
C GLN A 54 25.33 8.84 0.28
N ALA A 55 25.43 9.24 1.54
CA ALA A 55 24.62 8.65 2.62
C ALA A 55 23.12 8.93 2.42
N ILE A 56 22.75 10.13 1.96
CA ILE A 56 21.37 10.49 1.63
C ILE A 56 20.85 9.66 0.46
N VAL A 57 21.61 9.57 -0.64
CA VAL A 57 21.25 8.75 -1.81
C VAL A 57 21.08 7.28 -1.41
N THR A 58 21.98 6.76 -0.58
CA THR A 58 21.91 5.38 -0.09
C THR A 58 20.65 5.13 0.73
N GLU A 59 20.25 6.07 1.58
CA GLU A 59 19.03 5.91 2.39
C GLU A 59 17.75 5.98 1.54
N ILE A 60 17.72 6.84 0.53
CA ILE A 60 16.63 6.91 -0.45
C ILE A 60 16.53 5.57 -1.19
N ALA A 61 17.64 5.03 -1.69
CA ALA A 61 17.70 3.75 -2.39
C ALA A 61 17.25 2.57 -1.49
N ASN A 62 17.71 2.52 -0.25
CA ASN A 62 17.28 1.51 0.72
C ASN A 62 15.77 1.56 0.99
N THR A 63 15.21 2.77 1.05
CA THR A 63 13.78 2.95 1.26
C THR A 63 12.97 2.56 0.03
N LEU A 64 13.44 2.88 -1.17
CA LEU A 64 12.87 2.41 -2.44
C LEU A 64 12.81 0.89 -2.50
N GLN A 65 13.93 0.22 -2.28
CA GLN A 65 14.00 -1.25 -2.28
C GLN A 65 13.03 -1.85 -1.26
N SER A 66 12.97 -1.28 -0.05
CA SER A 66 12.03 -1.73 0.98
C SER A 66 10.57 -1.54 0.56
N LEU A 67 10.23 -0.48 -0.18
CA LEU A 67 8.88 -0.26 -0.68
C LEU A 67 8.51 -1.26 -1.76
N GLU A 68 9.41 -1.52 -2.70
CA GLU A 68 9.23 -2.50 -3.77
C GLU A 68 8.99 -3.90 -3.20
N ASP A 69 9.78 -4.32 -2.23
CA ASP A 69 9.59 -5.60 -1.53
C ASP A 69 8.21 -5.71 -0.86
N ILE A 70 7.72 -4.60 -0.29
CA ILE A 70 6.40 -4.55 0.33
C ILE A 70 5.29 -4.61 -0.74
N ILE A 71 5.45 -3.92 -1.87
CA ILE A 71 4.50 -3.95 -2.99
C ILE A 71 4.36 -5.37 -3.52
N VAL A 72 5.47 -6.08 -3.75
CA VAL A 72 5.46 -7.49 -4.17
C VAL A 72 4.72 -8.36 -3.17
N LYS A 73 5.00 -8.20 -1.87
CA LYS A 73 4.28 -8.94 -0.81
C LYS A 73 2.78 -8.63 -0.80
N LYS A 74 2.37 -7.38 -1.06
CA LYS A 74 0.95 -7.02 -1.17
C LYS A 74 0.30 -7.66 -2.40
N ALA A 75 0.99 -7.71 -3.54
CA ALA A 75 0.49 -8.32 -4.76
C ALA A 75 0.23 -9.82 -4.60
N LEU A 76 1.18 -10.53 -3.97
CA LEU A 76 1.00 -11.95 -3.65
C LEU A 76 -0.18 -12.19 -2.70
N ARG A 77 -0.33 -11.35 -1.66
CA ARG A 77 -1.49 -11.43 -0.75
C ARG A 77 -2.81 -11.11 -1.44
N PHE A 78 -2.81 -10.19 -2.40
CA PHE A 78 -4.00 -9.87 -3.19
C PHE A 78 -4.43 -11.07 -4.04
N GLN A 79 -3.48 -11.70 -4.73
CA GLN A 79 -3.71 -12.91 -5.52
C GLN A 79 -4.26 -14.05 -4.63
N GLU A 80 -3.63 -14.31 -3.49
CA GLU A 80 -4.04 -15.34 -2.54
C GLU A 80 -5.49 -15.13 -2.09
N LEU A 81 -5.82 -13.93 -1.61
CA LEU A 81 -7.16 -13.59 -1.15
C LEU A 81 -8.21 -13.63 -2.27
N ALA A 82 -7.86 -13.18 -3.48
CA ALA A 82 -8.77 -13.22 -4.62
C ALA A 82 -9.09 -14.66 -5.05
N ARG A 83 -8.09 -15.55 -4.96
CA ARG A 83 -8.25 -16.98 -5.23
C ARG A 83 -9.12 -17.65 -4.16
N GLU A 84 -8.86 -17.37 -2.89
CA GLU A 84 -9.59 -17.97 -1.77
C GLU A 84 -11.05 -17.51 -1.71
N ALA A 85 -11.29 -16.20 -1.82
CA ALA A 85 -12.64 -15.65 -1.65
C ALA A 85 -13.52 -15.76 -2.90
N TYR A 86 -12.92 -15.78 -4.11
CA TYR A 86 -13.70 -15.69 -5.36
C TYR A 86 -13.25 -16.66 -6.47
N GLY A 87 -12.29 -17.54 -6.22
CA GLY A 87 -11.76 -18.47 -7.24
C GLY A 87 -11.05 -17.77 -8.40
N LYS A 88 -10.64 -16.50 -8.24
CA LYS A 88 -10.00 -15.71 -9.30
C LYS A 88 -8.48 -15.83 -9.21
N ASN A 89 -7.85 -16.22 -10.33
CA ASN A 89 -6.40 -16.19 -10.44
C ASN A 89 -5.95 -14.83 -10.97
N VAL A 90 -5.50 -13.95 -10.08
CA VAL A 90 -4.97 -12.62 -10.42
C VAL A 90 -3.47 -12.75 -10.68
N ASP A 91 -2.99 -12.16 -11.78
CA ASP A 91 -1.56 -12.05 -12.06
C ASP A 91 -0.97 -10.89 -11.23
N PRO A 92 -0.08 -11.18 -10.25
CA PRO A 92 0.46 -10.16 -9.37
C PRO A 92 1.33 -9.14 -10.11
N GLN A 93 2.05 -9.56 -11.16
CA GLN A 93 2.90 -8.65 -11.93
C GLN A 93 2.04 -7.64 -12.69
N LYS A 94 1.03 -8.12 -13.42
CA LYS A 94 0.12 -7.23 -14.16
C LYS A 94 -0.62 -6.25 -13.25
N TRP A 95 -0.94 -6.67 -12.04
CA TRP A 95 -1.57 -5.81 -11.05
C TRP A 95 -0.62 -4.69 -10.57
N VAL A 96 0.64 -5.02 -10.31
CA VAL A 96 1.68 -4.04 -9.96
C VAL A 96 1.96 -3.11 -11.15
N ASP A 97 2.10 -3.64 -12.36
CA ASP A 97 2.34 -2.83 -13.57
C ASP A 97 1.22 -1.81 -13.81
N TYR A 98 -0.03 -2.23 -13.59
CA TYR A 98 -1.19 -1.33 -13.64
C TYR A 98 -1.08 -0.23 -12.57
N ALA A 99 -0.82 -0.61 -11.32
CA ALA A 99 -0.69 0.34 -10.22
C ALA A 99 0.45 1.35 -10.46
N GLN A 100 1.59 0.89 -10.97
CA GLN A 100 2.72 1.75 -11.31
C GLN A 100 2.41 2.72 -12.44
N LYS A 101 1.68 2.28 -13.47
CA LYS A 101 1.24 3.14 -14.57
C LYS A 101 0.33 4.27 -14.07
N GLU A 102 -0.65 3.93 -13.23
CA GLU A 102 -1.56 4.92 -12.63
C GLU A 102 -0.80 5.89 -11.71
N ALA A 103 0.10 5.36 -10.88
CA ALA A 103 0.94 6.16 -9.99
C ALA A 103 1.88 7.10 -10.76
N GLN A 104 2.43 6.64 -11.89
CA GLN A 104 3.24 7.47 -12.77
C GLN A 104 2.42 8.60 -13.35
N ALA A 105 1.27 8.31 -13.96
CA ALA A 105 0.40 9.33 -14.53
C ALA A 105 0.02 10.39 -13.49
N LEU A 106 -0.39 9.95 -12.30
CA LEU A 106 -0.76 10.84 -11.20
C LEU A 106 0.42 11.70 -10.72
N SER A 107 1.61 11.13 -10.57
CA SER A 107 2.80 11.88 -10.16
C SER A 107 3.14 13.02 -11.13
N TYR A 108 3.03 12.79 -12.44
CA TYR A 108 3.26 13.81 -13.46
C TYR A 108 2.10 14.81 -13.60
N GLU A 109 0.87 14.41 -13.25
CA GLU A 109 -0.28 15.32 -13.20
C GLU A 109 -0.19 16.27 -11.99
N MET A 110 0.27 15.76 -10.84
CA MET A 110 0.30 16.51 -9.59
C MET A 110 1.50 17.44 -9.46
N TYR A 111 2.61 17.16 -10.15
CA TYR A 111 3.86 17.92 -10.00
C TYR A 111 4.55 18.14 -11.34
N ASP A 112 4.86 19.40 -11.63
CA ASP A 112 5.66 19.77 -12.79
C ASP A 112 7.05 19.13 -12.71
N ASP A 113 7.68 18.86 -13.86
CA ASP A 113 9.04 18.28 -13.97
C ASP A 113 10.11 19.04 -13.16
N LYS A 114 9.85 20.31 -12.85
CA LYS A 114 10.75 21.18 -12.09
C LYS A 114 10.53 21.12 -10.57
N GLU A 115 9.37 20.67 -10.11
CA GLU A 115 8.99 20.68 -8.69
C GLU A 115 9.51 19.46 -7.94
N ILE A 116 9.46 18.27 -8.56
CA ILE A 116 10.06 17.04 -8.04
C ILE A 116 10.96 16.42 -9.11
N LYS A 117 12.28 16.49 -8.89
CA LYS A 117 13.31 15.97 -9.80
C LYS A 117 13.93 14.71 -9.24
N TYR A 118 14.42 14.78 -8.00
CA TYR A 118 15.16 13.68 -7.38
C TYR A 118 14.24 12.65 -6.72
N LEU A 119 13.14 13.09 -6.13
CA LEU A 119 12.18 12.24 -5.41
C LEU A 119 11.04 11.75 -6.29
N ARG A 120 11.00 12.08 -7.59
CA ARG A 120 9.89 11.67 -8.46
C ARG A 120 9.71 10.16 -8.52
N HIS A 121 10.79 9.40 -8.68
CA HIS A 121 10.71 7.95 -8.69
C HIS A 121 10.23 7.41 -7.34
N PHE A 122 10.76 7.95 -6.23
CA PHE A 122 10.28 7.63 -4.89
C PHE A 122 8.79 7.92 -4.70
N HIS A 123 8.32 9.06 -5.18
CA HIS A 123 6.91 9.43 -5.14
C HIS A 123 6.03 8.45 -5.93
N ILE A 124 6.45 8.03 -7.12
CA ILE A 124 5.73 7.02 -7.94
C ILE A 124 5.66 5.68 -7.20
N VAL A 125 6.77 5.20 -6.63
CA VAL A 125 6.79 3.94 -5.89
C VAL A 125 5.93 4.05 -4.63
N TRP A 126 5.94 5.19 -3.94
CA TRP A 126 5.06 5.45 -2.80
C TRP A 126 3.58 5.44 -3.20
N LEU A 127 3.18 6.13 -4.28
CA LEU A 127 1.81 6.11 -4.80
C LEU A 127 1.37 4.69 -5.20
N THR A 128 2.28 3.93 -5.80
CA THR A 128 2.05 2.50 -6.14
C THR A 128 1.73 1.70 -4.87
N TRP A 129 2.51 1.92 -3.80
CA TRP A 129 2.27 1.29 -2.51
C TRP A 129 0.91 1.69 -1.91
N VAL A 130 0.52 2.97 -1.99
CA VAL A 130 -0.79 3.46 -1.52
C VAL A 130 -1.91 2.74 -2.27
N TYR A 131 -1.82 2.69 -3.60
CA TYR A 131 -2.80 2.00 -4.45
C TYR A 131 -2.95 0.53 -4.05
N CYS A 132 -1.82 -0.19 -3.97
CA CYS A 132 -1.83 -1.60 -3.61
C CYS A 132 -2.37 -1.85 -2.19
N ASP A 133 -2.10 -0.95 -1.25
CA ASP A 133 -2.62 -1.07 0.12
C ASP A 133 -4.14 -0.89 0.18
N GLU A 134 -4.66 0.13 -0.51
CA GLU A 134 -6.10 0.43 -0.54
C GLU A 134 -6.90 -0.65 -1.26
N GLU A 135 -6.43 -1.14 -2.41
CA GLU A 135 -7.11 -2.22 -3.13
C GLU A 135 -7.13 -3.53 -2.32
N LEU A 136 -6.04 -3.84 -1.61
CA LEU A 136 -5.99 -5.00 -0.73
C LEU A 136 -6.94 -4.86 0.47
N LYS A 137 -7.04 -3.66 1.07
CA LYS A 137 -8.02 -3.36 2.13
C LYS A 137 -9.46 -3.55 1.62
N LYS A 138 -9.79 -3.00 0.45
CA LYS A 138 -11.12 -3.16 -0.17
C LYS A 138 -11.46 -4.63 -0.39
N LEU A 139 -10.50 -5.41 -0.91
CA LEU A 139 -10.69 -6.84 -1.13
C LEU A 139 -10.96 -7.60 0.18
N ARG A 140 -10.22 -7.30 1.25
CA ARG A 140 -10.43 -7.90 2.58
C ARG A 140 -11.80 -7.59 3.14
N VAL A 141 -12.21 -6.32 3.10
CA VAL A 141 -13.53 -5.90 3.62
C VAL A 141 -14.64 -6.59 2.84
N LYS A 142 -14.53 -6.63 1.51
CA LYS A 142 -15.51 -7.29 0.66
C LYS A 142 -15.57 -8.80 0.92
N ALA A 143 -14.42 -9.47 0.96
CA ALA A 143 -14.34 -10.91 1.22
C ALA A 143 -14.95 -11.26 2.59
N SER A 144 -14.62 -10.51 3.64
CA SER A 144 -15.19 -10.72 4.97
C SER A 144 -16.71 -10.53 4.97
N ARG A 145 -17.22 -9.46 4.37
CA ARG A 145 -18.66 -9.19 4.28
C ARG A 145 -19.40 -10.30 3.53
N ASP A 146 -18.86 -10.74 2.39
CA ASP A 146 -19.50 -11.76 1.56
C ASP A 146 -19.51 -13.11 2.28
N MET A 147 -18.42 -13.48 3.01
CA MET A 147 -18.40 -14.66 3.89
C MET A 147 -19.46 -14.60 5.00
N TYR A 148 -19.64 -13.45 5.66
CA TYR A 148 -20.68 -13.28 6.68
C TYR A 148 -22.09 -13.48 6.10
N HIS A 149 -22.35 -12.98 4.89
CA HIS A 149 -23.62 -13.19 4.22
C HIS A 149 -23.87 -14.66 3.88
N ASP A 150 -22.84 -15.37 3.41
CA ASP A 150 -22.94 -16.80 3.09
C ASP A 150 -23.20 -17.64 4.34
N LEU A 151 -22.52 -17.36 5.46
CA LEU A 151 -22.79 -18.02 6.74
C LEU A 151 -24.24 -17.84 7.19
N GLY A 152 -24.76 -16.60 7.13
CA GLY A 152 -26.15 -16.32 7.48
C GLY A 152 -27.17 -16.99 6.55
N LYS A 153 -26.83 -17.19 5.27
CA LYS A 153 -27.67 -17.93 4.32
C LYS A 153 -27.66 -19.43 4.63
N VAL A 154 -26.48 -20.00 4.87
CA VAL A 154 -26.31 -21.42 5.23
C VAL A 154 -27.07 -21.74 6.52
N GLU A 155 -27.00 -20.88 7.53
CA GLU A 155 -27.72 -21.04 8.79
C GLU A 155 -29.24 -21.01 8.58
N LYS A 156 -29.75 -20.05 7.78
CA LYS A 156 -31.17 -19.99 7.42
C LYS A 156 -31.64 -21.22 6.65
N ASP A 157 -30.84 -21.68 5.68
CA ASP A 157 -31.16 -22.87 4.88
C ASP A 157 -31.15 -24.14 5.75
N TYR A 158 -30.23 -24.25 6.71
CA TYR A 158 -30.19 -25.34 7.69
C TYR A 158 -31.42 -25.34 8.60
N ILE A 159 -31.78 -24.18 9.16
CA ILE A 159 -32.98 -24.04 10.01
C ILE A 159 -34.23 -24.41 9.20
N LYS A 160 -34.36 -23.92 7.97
CA LYS A 160 -35.49 -24.22 7.09
C LYS A 160 -35.61 -25.73 6.82
N LYS A 161 -34.52 -26.40 6.41
CA LYS A 161 -34.49 -27.85 6.21
C LYS A 161 -34.85 -28.62 7.47
N ARG A 162 -34.33 -28.21 8.63
CA ARG A 162 -34.65 -28.85 9.91
C ARG A 162 -36.13 -28.69 10.27
N SER A 163 -36.70 -27.51 10.08
CA SER A 163 -38.13 -27.26 10.31
C SER A 163 -39.02 -28.05 9.35
N GLU A 164 -38.63 -28.20 8.08
CA GLU A 164 -39.33 -29.04 7.11
C GLU A 164 -39.32 -30.52 7.51
N ILE A 165 -38.17 -31.06 7.93
CA ILE A 165 -38.02 -32.44 8.41
C ILE A 165 -38.89 -32.71 9.65
N LEU A 166 -38.95 -31.76 10.59
CA LEU A 166 -39.78 -31.89 11.79
C LEU A 166 -41.28 -31.87 11.42
N ARG A 167 -41.70 -30.98 10.52
CA ARG A 167 -43.09 -30.92 10.05
C ARG A 167 -43.52 -32.15 9.26
N SER A 168 -42.61 -32.77 8.49
CA SER A 168 -42.92 -34.02 7.78
C SER A 168 -43.06 -35.21 8.73
N ARG A 169 -42.34 -35.22 9.86
CA ARG A 169 -42.47 -36.28 10.88
C ARG A 169 -43.80 -36.23 11.62
N ASP A 170 -44.27 -35.02 11.96
CA ASP A 170 -45.59 -34.85 12.60
C ASP A 170 -46.75 -35.27 11.68
N HIS A 171 -46.54 -35.36 10.36
CA HIS A 171 -47.56 -35.81 9.40
C HIS A 171 -47.56 -37.33 9.13
N ASP A 172 -46.46 -38.03 9.41
CA ASP A 172 -46.33 -39.48 9.22
C ASP A 172 -46.78 -40.28 10.46
N ASP A 173 -46.85 -39.66 11.64
CA ASP A 173 -47.31 -40.30 12.89
C ASP A 173 -48.85 -40.25 13.10
N ASP A 174 -49.60 -39.61 12.19
CA ASP A 174 -51.07 -39.47 12.23
C ASP A 174 -51.82 -40.38 11.22
N ASN A 175 -51.15 -41.40 10.65
CA ASN A 175 -51.72 -42.42 9.73
C ASN A 175 -51.50 -43.83 10.26
#